data_AF-A0A849QRR1-F1
#
_entry.id   AF-A0A849QRR1-F1
#
_cell.length_a   1.000
_cell.length_b   1.000
_cell.length_c   1.000
_cell.angle_alpha   90.00
_cell.angle_beta   90.00
_cell.angle_gamma   90.00
#
_symmetry.space_group_name_H-M   'P 1'
#
loop_
_entity.id
_entity.type
_entity.pdbx_description
1 polymer ?
#
loop_
_entity_poly.entity_id
_entity_poly.type
_entity_poly.pdbx_seq_one_letter_code
_entity_poly.pdbx_strand_id
1 'polypeptide(L)'
;FYAIEAKLKSKAAAIKTRRLQHRKKYFVDGVEVEVVHPIDNTEFCANCSRLRITSDAKIKPCLLRDDNLVPIDSLDEEQIASKLKLAMQYRAPFYGKRHPRR
;
A
#
# COMPACT_ATOMS: atom_id res chain seq x y z
N PHE A 1 -15.82 2.22 10.20
CA PHE A 1 -15.76 1.20 9.13
C PHE A 1 -16.10 -0.21 9.63
N TYR A 2 -15.67 -0.63 10.82
CA TYR A 2 -15.90 -1.99 11.34
C TYR A 2 -17.38 -2.45 11.35
N ALA A 3 -18.32 -1.58 11.73
CA ALA A 3 -19.75 -1.91 11.70
C ALA A 3 -20.25 -2.21 10.27
N ILE A 4 -19.75 -1.47 9.26
CA ILE A 4 -20.08 -1.68 7.85
C ILE A 4 -19.50 -3.02 7.38
N GLU A 5 -18.23 -3.28 7.68
CA GLU A 5 -17.58 -4.55 7.32
C GLU A 5 -18.24 -5.76 7.99
N ALA A 6 -18.72 -5.63 9.23
CA ALA A 6 -19.48 -6.68 9.92
C ALA A 6 -20.81 -6.97 9.20
N LYS A 7 -21.54 -5.91 8.80
CA LYS A 7 -22.78 -6.03 8.03
C LYS A 7 -22.57 -6.62 6.64
N LEU A 8 -21.47 -6.26 5.97
CA LEU A 8 -21.09 -6.86 4.69
C LEU A 8 -20.73 -8.33 4.87
N LYS A 9 -19.95 -8.66 5.91
CA LYS A 9 -19.55 -10.04 6.22
C LYS A 9 -20.75 -10.95 6.51
N SER A 10 -21.77 -10.46 7.21
CA SER A 10 -22.96 -11.26 7.52
C SER A 10 -23.85 -11.52 6.31
N LYS A 11 -23.77 -10.69 5.26
CA LYS A 11 -24.58 -10.81 4.04
C LYS A 11 -23.82 -11.40 2.85
N ALA A 12 -22.50 -11.51 2.94
CA ALA A 12 -21.67 -11.91 1.81
C ALA A 12 -21.78 -13.41 1.55
N ALA A 13 -22.07 -13.76 0.30
CA ALA A 13 -21.97 -15.14 -0.19
C ALA A 13 -20.51 -15.62 -0.25
N ALA A 14 -19.56 -14.70 -0.45
CA ALA A 14 -18.13 -14.98 -0.42
C ALA A 14 -17.33 -13.75 0.00
N ILE A 15 -16.14 -13.99 0.56
CA ILE A 15 -15.16 -12.95 0.86
C ILE A 15 -13.82 -13.35 0.23
N LYS A 16 -13.24 -12.45 -0.57
CA LYS A 16 -11.92 -12.66 -1.19
C LYS A 16 -10.95 -11.57 -0.75
N THR A 17 -9.72 -11.96 -0.44
CA THR A 17 -8.64 -11.01 -0.13
C THR A 17 -7.74 -10.85 -1.35
N ARG A 18 -7.44 -9.61 -1.74
CA ARG A 18 -6.50 -9.31 -2.82
C ARG A 18 -5.06 -9.31 -2.31
N ARG A 19 -4.13 -9.75 -3.15
CA ARG A 19 -2.69 -9.64 -2.87
C ARG A 19 -2.24 -8.19 -2.65
N LEU A 20 -2.65 -7.27 -3.51
CA LEU A 20 -2.31 -5.86 -3.35
C LEU A 20 -3.05 -5.28 -2.15
N GLN A 21 -2.30 -4.81 -1.15
CA GLN A 21 -2.82 -4.10 0.03
C GLN A 21 -3.77 -4.93 0.91
N HIS A 22 -3.84 -6.24 0.71
CA HIS A 22 -4.69 -7.15 1.49
C HIS A 22 -6.15 -6.70 1.62
N ARG A 23 -6.68 -6.06 0.57
CA ARG A 23 -8.05 -5.52 0.61
C ARG A 23 -9.07 -6.63 0.47
N LYS A 24 -10.12 -6.57 1.29
CA LYS A 24 -11.21 -7.54 1.33
C LYS A 24 -12.33 -7.11 0.38
N LYS A 25 -12.78 -8.05 -0.43
CA LYS A 25 -13.92 -7.94 -1.32
C LYS A 25 -15.05 -8.82 -0.80
N TYR A 26 -16.21 -8.22 -0.61
CA TYR A 26 -17.44 -8.85 -0.16
C TYR A 26 -18.36 -9.02 -1.35
N PHE A 27 -18.83 -10.23 -1.61
CA PHE A 27 -19.77 -10.52 -2.69
C PHE A 27 -21.17 -10.63 -2.08
N VAL A 28 -21.99 -9.59 -2.20
CA VAL A 28 -23.33 -9.47 -1.59
C VAL A 28 -24.36 -9.30 -2.70
N ASP A 29 -25.38 -10.16 -2.74
CA ASP A 29 -26.49 -10.10 -3.71
C ASP A 29 -26.02 -9.96 -5.18
N GLY A 30 -24.93 -10.65 -5.55
CA GLY A 30 -24.35 -10.60 -6.89
C GLY A 30 -23.43 -9.40 -7.18
N VAL A 31 -23.25 -8.49 -6.21
CA VAL A 31 -22.40 -7.28 -6.35
C VAL A 31 -21.11 -7.44 -5.54
N GLU A 32 -20.01 -6.93 -6.07
CA GLU A 32 -18.72 -6.85 -5.39
C GLU A 32 -18.57 -5.50 -4.65
N VAL A 33 -18.34 -5.55 -3.34
CA VAL A 33 -18.09 -4.38 -2.48
C VAL A 33 -16.71 -4.49 -1.85
N GLU A 34 -15.88 -3.45 -1.99
CA GLU A 34 -14.55 -3.37 -1.38
C GLU A 34 -14.50 -2.17 -0.42
N VAL A 35 -14.13 -2.40 0.84
CA VAL A 35 -13.96 -1.33 1.84
C VAL A 35 -12.49 -1.00 1.97
N VAL A 36 -12.14 0.28 1.78
CA VAL A 36 -10.76 0.77 1.89
C VAL A 36 -10.64 1.71 3.07
N HIS A 37 -9.84 1.32 4.07
CA HIS A 37 -9.52 2.19 5.20
C HIS A 37 -8.39 3.14 4.78
N PRO A 38 -8.61 4.48 4.79
CA PRO A 38 -7.63 5.43 4.28
C PRO A 38 -6.46 5.71 5.25
N ILE A 39 -6.65 5.47 6.55
CA ILE A 39 -5.73 5.87 7.63
C ILE A 39 -5.54 4.69 8.60
N ASP A 40 -4.40 4.63 9.29
CA ASP A 40 -4.05 3.67 10.35
C ASP A 40 -4.12 2.18 9.98
N ASN A 41 -4.06 1.86 8.69
CA ASN A 41 -4.09 0.50 8.21
C ASN A 41 -2.69 -0.08 7.96
N THR A 42 -2.08 -0.62 9.02
CA THR A 42 -0.75 -1.26 8.96
C THR A 42 -0.72 -2.48 8.04
N GLU A 43 -1.80 -3.27 7.98
CA GLU A 43 -1.92 -4.42 7.07
C GLU A 43 -1.91 -3.97 5.60
N PHE A 44 -2.65 -2.90 5.27
CA PHE A 44 -2.64 -2.31 3.93
C PHE A 44 -1.24 -1.83 3.55
N CYS A 45 -0.58 -1.10 4.45
CA CYS A 45 0.76 -0.59 4.20
C CYS A 45 1.79 -1.73 3.99
N ALA A 46 1.76 -2.75 4.84
CA ALA A 46 2.66 -3.90 4.76
C ALA A 46 2.54 -4.62 3.40
N ASN A 47 1.31 -4.70 2.87
CA ASN A 47 1.00 -5.38 1.61
C ASN A 47 0.95 -4.45 0.38
N CYS A 48 1.42 -3.20 0.49
CA CYS A 48 1.47 -2.25 -0.62
C CYS A 48 2.76 -2.38 -1.45
N SER A 49 2.66 -2.79 -2.71
CA SER A 49 3.81 -2.93 -3.62
C SER A 49 4.02 -1.74 -4.58
N ARG A 50 3.37 -0.59 -4.36
CA ARG A 50 3.49 0.57 -5.26
C ARG A 50 4.77 1.36 -4.99
N LEU A 51 5.56 1.56 -6.04
CA LEU A 51 6.57 2.61 -6.13
C LEU A 51 5.99 3.83 -6.85
N ARG A 52 6.54 5.01 -6.60
CA ARG A 52 6.18 6.28 -7.25
C ARG A 52 7.44 7.03 -7.64
N ILE A 53 7.31 7.98 -8.54
CA ILE A 53 8.37 8.93 -8.90
C ILE A 53 7.91 10.33 -8.50
N THR A 54 8.79 11.10 -7.85
CA THR A 54 8.55 12.52 -7.54
C THR A 54 8.92 13.41 -8.73
N SER A 55 8.43 14.64 -8.75
CA SER A 55 8.71 15.61 -9.84
C SER A 55 10.18 16.00 -9.94
N ASP A 56 10.96 15.82 -8.86
CA ASP A 56 12.40 16.05 -8.78
C ASP A 56 13.22 14.74 -8.94
N ALA A 57 12.66 13.76 -9.66
CA ALA A 57 13.33 12.52 -10.06
C ALA A 57 13.84 11.64 -8.90
N LYS A 58 13.01 11.41 -7.88
CA LYS A 58 13.29 10.43 -6.80
C LYS A 58 12.26 9.31 -6.82
N ILE A 59 12.71 8.08 -6.60
CA ILE A 59 11.85 6.94 -6.32
C ILE A 59 11.32 7.08 -4.89
N LYS A 60 10.00 7.08 -4.74
CA LYS A 60 9.25 7.19 -3.50
C LYS A 60 8.60 5.85 -3.15
N PRO A 61 9.16 5.07 -2.20
CA PRO A 61 8.65 3.73 -1.85
C PRO A 61 7.32 3.74 -1.10
N CYS A 62 6.99 4.85 -0.43
CA CYS A 62 5.75 5.02 0.32
C CYS A 62 5.18 6.41 0.07
N LEU A 63 3.86 6.50 -0.16
CA LEU A 63 3.19 7.78 -0.45
C LEU A 63 3.37 8.80 0.68
N LEU A 64 3.39 8.34 1.93
CA LEU A 64 3.38 9.20 3.12
C LEU A 64 4.76 9.41 3.73
N ARG A 65 5.85 8.91 3.11
CA ARG A 65 7.22 9.02 3.64
C ARG A 65 8.11 9.79 2.69
N ASP A 66 8.89 10.72 3.24
CA ASP A 66 9.95 11.45 2.53
C ASP A 66 11.34 11.13 3.11
N ASP A 67 11.41 10.35 4.18
CA ASP A 67 12.67 9.97 4.85
C ASP A 67 13.38 8.77 4.19
N ASN A 68 12.82 8.22 3.10
CA ASN A 68 13.32 7.00 2.46
C ASN A 68 13.30 7.09 0.91
N LEU A 69 13.42 8.30 0.37
CA LEU A 69 13.49 8.54 -1.07
C LEU A 69 14.84 8.08 -1.63
N VAL A 70 14.84 7.58 -2.87
CA VAL A 70 16.06 7.19 -3.59
C VAL A 70 16.20 8.04 -4.85
N PRO A 71 17.26 8.85 -5.02
CA PRO A 71 17.43 9.68 -6.21
C PRO A 71 17.70 8.83 -7.46
N ILE A 72 17.16 9.29 -8.59
CA ILE A 72 17.52 8.83 -9.93
C ILE A 72 18.52 9.84 -10.48
N ASP A 73 19.79 9.47 -10.43
CA ASP A 73 20.94 10.32 -10.77
C ASP A 73 21.63 9.91 -12.09
N SER A 74 21.11 8.88 -12.76
CA SER A 74 21.62 8.36 -14.02
C SER A 74 20.48 7.88 -14.93
N LEU A 75 20.72 7.92 -16.24
CA LEU A 75 19.86 7.32 -17.28
C LEU A 75 20.31 5.92 -17.68
N ASP A 76 21.41 5.43 -17.11
CA ASP A 76 21.90 4.07 -17.32
C ASP A 76 20.93 3.04 -16.74
N GLU A 77 20.57 2.04 -17.55
CA GLU A 77 19.54 1.05 -17.19
C GLU A 77 19.97 0.20 -15.98
N GLU A 78 21.24 -0.19 -15.89
CA GLU A 78 21.74 -0.98 -14.76
C GLU A 78 21.70 -0.17 -13.47
N GLN A 79 22.09 1.10 -13.52
CA GLN A 79 21.99 2.00 -12.38
C GLN A 79 20.54 2.21 -11.96
N ILE A 80 19.62 2.46 -12.90
CA ILE A 80 18.18 2.59 -12.60
C ILE A 80 17.66 1.31 -11.93
N ALA A 81 18.01 0.13 -12.46
CA ALA A 81 17.61 -1.15 -11.88
C ALA A 81 18.14 -1.34 -10.45
N SER A 82 19.39 -0.91 -10.19
CA SER A 82 19.99 -0.92 -8.86
C SER A 82 19.25 0.02 -7.89
N LYS A 83 18.94 1.24 -8.31
CA LYS A 83 18.18 2.22 -7.51
C LYS A 83 16.76 1.74 -7.21
N LEU A 84 16.10 1.08 -8.17
CA LEU A 84 14.79 0.45 -7.95
C LEU A 84 14.86 -0.64 -6.87
N LYS A 85 15.86 -1.53 -6.92
CA LYS A 85 16.07 -2.56 -5.89
C LYS A 85 16.33 -1.93 -4.51
N LEU A 86 17.15 -0.87 -4.46
CA LEU A 86 17.41 -0.13 -3.22
C LEU A 86 16.13 0.50 -2.65
N ALA A 87 15.32 1.13 -3.49
CA ALA A 87 14.04 1.70 -3.09
C ALA A 87 13.06 0.64 -2.55
N MET A 88 13.07 -0.57 -3.11
CA MET A 88 12.29 -1.70 -2.60
C MET A 88 12.76 -2.15 -1.21
N GLN A 89 14.08 -2.14 -0.95
CA GLN A 89 14.64 -2.46 0.37
C GLN A 89 14.28 -1.40 1.42
N TYR A 90 14.21 -0.13 1.02
CA TYR A 90 13.78 0.97 1.89
C TYR A 90 12.28 1.05 2.14
N ARG A 91 11.49 0.20 1.47
CA ARG A 91 10.03 0.18 1.63
C ARG A 91 9.67 -0.22 3.05
N ALA A 92 9.02 0.70 3.75
CA ALA A 92 8.48 0.46 5.08
C ALA A 92 7.06 1.04 5.18
N PRO A 93 6.16 0.42 5.98
CA PRO A 93 4.90 1.04 6.37
C PRO A 93 5.12 2.44 6.95
N PHE A 94 4.16 3.35 6.70
CA PHE A 94 4.16 4.66 7.36
C PHE A 94 3.88 4.49 8.85
N TYR A 95 2.72 3.90 9.17
CA TYR A 95 2.31 3.59 10.53
C TYR A 95 3.17 2.47 11.13
N GLY A 96 3.78 2.72 12.28
CA GLY A 96 4.73 1.83 12.97
C GLY A 96 5.32 2.50 14.20
N LYS A 97 6.46 2.03 14.72
CA LYS A 97 7.08 2.62 15.92
C LYS A 97 7.37 4.12 15.79
N ARG A 98 7.77 4.58 14.59
CA ARG A 98 8.06 6.00 14.31
C ARG A 98 6.81 6.87 14.11
N HIS A 99 5.69 6.27 13.71
CA HIS A 99 4.43 6.98 13.46
C HIS A 99 3.30 6.15 14.07
N PRO A 100 3.05 6.29 15.39
CA PRO A 100 2.00 5.53 16.05
C PRO A 100 0.63 5.84 15.45
N ARG A 101 -0.24 4.83 15.46
CA ARG A 101 -1.63 4.98 15.04
C ARG A 101 -2.35 5.95 16.00
N ARG A 102 -3.27 6.74 15.46
CA ARG A 102 -4.09 7.64 16.29
C ARG A 102 -5.19 6.87 17.02
#